data_AF-A0A1E4Q3Y5-F1
#
_entry.id   AF-A0A1E4Q3Y5-F1
#
_cell.length_a   1.000
_cell.length_b   1.000
_cell.length_c   1.000
_cell.angle_alpha   90.00
_cell.angle_beta   90.00
_cell.angle_gamma   90.00
#
_symmetry.space_group_name_H-M   'P 1'
#
loop_
_entity.id
_entity.type
_entity.pdbx_description
1 polymer ?
#
loop_
_entity_poly.entity_id
_entity_poly.type
_entity_poly.pdbx_seq_one_letter_code
_entity_poly.pdbx_strand_id
1 'polypeptide(L)'
;MRELSYPGHVVPKLSVDGHALPADTLALLDREHLAHPSSLLAKLYWDVVEILADMLDLLAGTGLGSPLTDPKHRAVLRHAELLMLRCMSLHEYLDDLLTACAPASTKHELGACRKALSNQFGRDIRVPLNKVKHNGFTLAPITMTNPVTMVPGFVVYGPIGEGMAGPLSFSEKHGAETREGYSLPLFMRRAFALIFELTDLTLEPLVRWGAIRADTETRKAHNPNDARMKTLPGVVERLNALPRHGFMGEHETPSPVFNLSHNTLSMELGRTKKLRGHVRLQFQIPAIHQGAVIQMPYWSPDRSKDKH
;
A
#
# COMPACT_ATOMS: atom_id res chain seq x y z
N MET A 1 -10.67 -16.77 7.65
CA MET A 1 -9.37 -16.15 8.02
C MET A 1 -8.31 -16.73 7.09
N ARG A 2 -7.52 -15.89 6.41
CA ARG A 2 -6.44 -16.29 5.49
C ARG A 2 -5.11 -16.20 6.22
N GLU A 3 -4.30 -17.26 6.16
CA GLU A 3 -2.93 -17.25 6.68
C GLU A 3 -2.00 -16.53 5.72
N LEU A 4 -1.33 -15.48 6.22
CA LEU A 4 -0.40 -14.66 5.44
C LEU A 4 1.04 -15.21 5.50
N SER A 5 1.40 -15.85 6.61
CA SER A 5 2.72 -16.42 6.85
C SER A 5 2.62 -17.88 7.28
N TYR A 6 3.76 -18.58 7.39
CA TYR A 6 3.78 -19.93 7.95
C TYR A 6 3.55 -19.93 9.47
N PRO A 7 3.09 -21.04 10.07
CA PRO A 7 2.98 -21.16 11.52
C PRO A 7 4.31 -20.84 12.22
N GLY A 8 4.26 -19.94 13.20
CA GLY A 8 5.44 -19.45 13.92
C GLY A 8 6.25 -18.38 13.18
N HIS A 9 5.82 -17.93 11.99
CA HIS A 9 6.47 -16.88 11.19
C HIS A 9 5.61 -15.64 10.99
N VAL A 10 6.22 -14.47 10.87
CA VAL A 10 5.49 -13.20 10.59
C VAL A 10 5.80 -12.61 9.21
N VAL A 11 6.90 -13.07 8.59
CA VAL A 11 7.32 -12.64 7.25
C VAL A 11 6.57 -13.41 6.16
N PRO A 12 6.54 -12.90 4.91
CA PRO A 12 5.90 -13.60 3.81
C PRO A 12 6.51 -14.99 3.54
N LYS A 13 5.69 -15.95 3.10
CA LYS A 13 6.11 -17.35 2.85
C LYS A 13 7.29 -17.45 1.88
N LEU A 14 7.29 -16.65 0.82
CA LEU A 14 8.39 -16.58 -0.14
C LEU A 14 9.73 -16.18 0.49
N SER A 15 9.72 -15.39 1.57
CA SER A 15 10.92 -15.05 2.33
C SER A 15 11.49 -16.27 3.07
N VAL A 16 10.63 -17.17 3.54
CA VAL A 16 11.02 -18.39 4.27
C VAL A 16 11.51 -19.45 3.29
N ASP A 17 10.72 -19.76 2.27
CA ASP A 17 11.06 -20.75 1.25
C ASP A 17 12.29 -20.33 0.43
N GLY A 18 12.52 -19.02 0.33
CA GLY A 18 13.72 -18.45 -0.25
C GLY A 18 15.02 -18.89 0.43
N HIS A 19 15.02 -19.50 1.62
CA HIS A 19 16.24 -20.07 2.21
C HIS A 19 16.67 -21.41 1.59
N ALA A 20 15.76 -22.13 0.93
CA ALA A 20 16.01 -23.43 0.33
C ALA A 20 16.05 -23.35 -1.22
N LEU A 21 16.76 -22.36 -1.74
CA LEU A 21 16.96 -22.25 -3.20
C LEU A 21 17.87 -23.38 -3.71
N PRO A 22 17.50 -24.06 -4.80
CA PRO A 22 18.40 -24.93 -5.54
C PRO A 22 19.65 -24.19 -6.00
N ALA A 23 20.79 -24.89 -6.10
CA ALA A 23 22.06 -24.33 -6.56
C ALA A 23 21.95 -23.68 -7.95
N ASP A 24 21.18 -24.29 -8.86
CA ASP A 24 20.95 -23.73 -10.19
C ASP A 24 20.19 -22.41 -10.13
N THR A 25 19.17 -22.30 -9.26
CA THR A 25 18.45 -21.04 -9.03
C THR A 25 19.38 -19.99 -8.45
N LEU A 26 20.22 -20.33 -7.47
CA LEU A 26 21.19 -19.40 -6.89
C LEU A 26 22.15 -18.85 -7.97
N ALA A 27 22.68 -19.73 -8.81
CA ALA A 27 23.55 -19.33 -9.92
C ALA A 27 22.85 -18.40 -10.92
N LEU A 28 21.54 -18.61 -11.19
CA LEU A 28 20.75 -17.69 -12.02
C LEU A 28 20.62 -16.31 -11.37
N LEU A 29 20.28 -16.25 -10.07
CA LEU A 29 20.16 -14.98 -9.36
C LEU A 29 21.48 -14.20 -9.35
N ASP A 30 22.61 -14.88 -9.13
CA ASP A 30 23.93 -14.25 -9.15
C ASP A 30 24.28 -13.66 -10.52
N ARG A 31 23.93 -14.37 -11.60
CA ARG A 31 24.14 -13.90 -12.98
C ARG A 31 23.29 -12.69 -13.34
N GLU A 32 22.06 -12.64 -12.85
CA GLU A 32 21.13 -11.52 -13.05
C GLU A 32 21.31 -10.41 -12.00
N HIS A 33 22.31 -10.54 -11.12
CA HIS A 33 22.60 -9.60 -10.03
C HIS A 33 21.40 -9.33 -9.10
N LEU A 34 20.56 -10.35 -8.89
CA LEU A 34 19.37 -10.27 -8.04
C LEU A 34 19.71 -10.63 -6.59
N ALA A 35 19.22 -9.82 -5.66
CA ALA A 35 19.36 -10.10 -4.24
C ALA A 35 18.59 -11.38 -3.85
N HIS A 36 19.13 -12.11 -2.88
CA HIS A 36 18.52 -13.33 -2.38
C HIS A 36 17.13 -13.06 -1.75
N PRO A 37 16.06 -13.80 -2.14
CA PRO A 37 14.69 -13.55 -1.72
C PRO A 37 14.51 -13.49 -0.21
N SER A 38 15.14 -14.41 0.53
CA SER A 38 14.99 -14.44 1.99
C SER A 38 15.52 -13.19 2.69
N SER A 39 16.56 -12.56 2.15
CA SER A 39 17.16 -11.36 2.73
C SER A 39 16.37 -10.10 2.36
N LEU A 40 16.05 -9.95 1.07
CA LEU A 40 15.43 -8.73 0.56
C LEU A 40 13.97 -8.63 0.99
N LEU A 41 13.21 -9.73 0.92
CA LEU A 41 11.80 -9.72 1.30
C LEU A 41 11.61 -9.50 2.81
N ALA A 42 12.44 -10.13 3.64
CA ALA A 42 12.45 -9.86 5.08
C ALA A 42 12.80 -8.39 5.39
N LYS A 43 13.79 -7.82 4.69
CA LYS A 43 14.14 -6.40 4.83
C LYS A 43 12.97 -5.49 4.43
N LEU A 44 12.40 -5.68 3.24
CA LEU A 44 11.29 -4.88 2.73
C LEU A 44 10.05 -4.98 3.64
N TYR A 45 9.75 -6.17 4.16
CA TYR A 45 8.71 -6.38 5.14
C TYR A 45 8.92 -5.52 6.38
N TRP A 46 10.10 -5.59 6.98
CA TRP A 46 10.41 -4.83 8.19
C TRP A 46 10.47 -3.32 7.94
N ASP A 47 11.01 -2.88 6.80
CA ASP A 47 10.97 -1.47 6.39
C ASP A 47 9.51 -0.97 6.34
N VAL A 48 8.57 -1.75 5.81
CA VAL A 48 7.15 -1.36 5.79
C VAL A 48 6.55 -1.34 7.20
N VAL A 49 6.84 -2.33 8.04
CA VAL A 49 6.37 -2.35 9.44
C VAL A 49 6.87 -1.12 10.20
N GLU A 50 8.14 -0.74 10.03
CA GLU A 50 8.74 0.43 10.66
C GLU A 50 8.10 1.74 10.16
N ILE A 51 7.92 1.89 8.85
CA ILE A 51 7.22 3.06 8.29
C ILE A 51 5.77 3.15 8.81
N LEU A 52 5.08 2.01 8.91
CA LEU A 52 3.73 1.97 9.47
C LEU A 52 3.70 2.37 10.94
N ALA A 53 4.69 1.94 11.73
CA ALA A 53 4.84 2.34 13.13
C ALA A 53 4.98 3.86 13.26
N ASP A 54 5.87 4.47 12.46
CA ASP A 54 6.08 5.93 12.45
C ASP A 54 4.79 6.68 12.08
N MET A 55 4.06 6.21 11.05
CA MET A 55 2.78 6.80 10.66
C MET A 55 1.73 6.70 11.77
N LEU A 56 1.65 5.55 12.44
CA LEU A 56 0.72 5.36 13.56
C LEU A 56 1.07 6.31 14.71
N ASP A 57 2.35 6.56 14.99
CA ASP A 57 2.80 7.50 16.05
C ASP A 57 2.41 8.94 15.73
N LEU A 58 2.60 9.35 14.48
CA LEU A 58 2.17 10.67 14.00
C LEU A 58 0.65 10.88 14.15
N LEU A 59 -0.14 9.84 13.87
CA LEU A 59 -1.61 9.87 13.97
C LEU A 59 -2.12 9.78 15.42
N ALA A 60 -1.45 9.03 16.30
CA ALA A 60 -1.83 8.93 17.71
C ALA A 60 -1.70 10.28 18.45
N GLY A 61 -0.74 11.11 18.02
CA GLY A 61 -0.56 12.47 18.54
C GLY A 61 -1.62 13.48 18.08
N THR A 62 -2.68 13.05 17.40
CA THR A 62 -3.85 13.88 17.06
C THR A 62 -5.08 13.37 17.77
N GLY A 63 -5.45 14.04 18.86
CA GLY A 63 -6.70 13.74 19.56
C GLY A 63 -7.92 13.94 18.65
N LEU A 64 -9.03 13.30 19.02
CA LEU A 64 -10.34 13.55 18.41
C LEU A 64 -10.65 15.05 18.46
N GLY A 65 -10.60 15.73 17.31
CA GLY A 65 -10.91 17.15 17.17
C GLY A 65 -9.72 18.10 17.03
N SER A 66 -8.46 17.62 17.14
CA SER A 66 -7.30 18.46 16.82
C SER A 66 -6.82 18.18 15.40
N PRO A 67 -6.88 19.16 14.47
CA PRO A 67 -6.32 18.96 13.14
C PRO A 67 -4.83 18.67 13.25
N LEU A 68 -4.35 17.72 12.44
CA LEU A 68 -2.93 17.50 12.23
C LEU A 68 -2.27 18.86 11.90
N THR A 69 -1.20 19.19 12.63
CA THR A 69 -0.42 20.39 12.32
C THR A 69 0.29 20.18 10.98
N ASP A 70 0.57 21.27 10.25
CA ASP A 70 1.24 21.22 8.95
C ASP A 70 2.54 20.36 8.95
N PRO A 71 3.42 20.44 9.97
CA PRO A 71 4.58 19.54 10.05
C PRO A 71 4.22 18.06 10.16
N LYS A 72 3.18 17.71 10.92
CA LYS A 72 2.72 16.31 11.07
C LYS A 72 2.08 15.78 9.79
N HIS A 73 1.29 16.61 9.10
CA HIS A 73 0.75 16.27 7.79
C HIS A 73 1.87 15.97 6.80
N ARG A 74 2.86 16.85 6.68
CA ARG A 74 4.00 16.63 5.77
C ARG A 74 4.76 15.36 6.11
N ALA A 75 4.98 15.09 7.39
CA ALA A 75 5.66 13.87 7.84
C ALA A 75 4.87 12.61 7.44
N VAL A 76 3.56 12.54 7.73
CA VAL A 76 2.75 11.36 7.39
C VAL A 76 2.64 11.15 5.88
N LEU A 77 2.57 12.24 5.09
CA LEU A 77 2.59 12.16 3.63
C LEU A 77 3.91 11.64 3.09
N ARG A 78 5.05 12.10 3.65
CA ARG A 78 6.37 11.56 3.30
C ARG A 78 6.45 10.06 3.59
N HIS A 79 5.94 9.60 4.73
CA HIS A 79 5.89 8.17 5.02
C HIS A 79 4.94 7.42 4.08
N ALA A 80 3.82 8.02 3.66
CA ALA A 80 2.95 7.43 2.65
C ALA A 80 3.66 7.26 1.29
N GLU A 81 4.44 8.27 0.85
CA GLU A 81 5.28 8.16 -0.34
C GLU A 81 6.34 7.06 -0.20
N LEU A 82 7.00 6.97 0.96
CA LEU A 82 7.96 5.90 1.25
C LEU A 82 7.32 4.52 1.19
N LEU A 83 6.09 4.35 1.71
CA LEU A 83 5.34 3.10 1.54
C LEU A 83 5.08 2.77 0.07
N MET A 84 4.62 3.75 -0.72
CA MET A 84 4.40 3.52 -2.16
C MET A 84 5.70 3.11 -2.87
N LEU A 85 6.83 3.74 -2.52
CA LEU A 85 8.15 3.41 -3.06
C LEU A 85 8.60 2.00 -2.66
N ARG A 86 8.35 1.58 -1.41
CA ARG A 86 8.66 0.22 -0.94
C ARG A 86 7.81 -0.83 -1.62
N CYS A 87 6.52 -0.58 -1.80
CA CYS A 87 5.66 -1.46 -2.58
C CYS A 87 6.10 -1.52 -4.06
N MET A 88 6.54 -0.40 -4.66
CA MET A 88 7.07 -0.40 -6.04
C MET A 88 8.36 -1.22 -6.13
N SER A 89 9.29 -1.02 -5.19
CA SER A 89 10.56 -1.76 -5.14
C SER A 89 10.31 -3.26 -5.00
N LEU A 90 9.30 -3.65 -4.20
CA LEU A 90 8.87 -5.05 -4.10
C LEU A 90 8.31 -5.56 -5.43
N HIS A 91 7.43 -4.80 -6.09
CA HIS A 91 6.85 -5.20 -7.37
C HIS A 91 7.94 -5.39 -8.44
N GLU A 92 8.86 -4.44 -8.59
CA GLU A 92 9.99 -4.51 -9.53
C GLU A 92 10.86 -5.74 -9.24
N TYR A 93 11.24 -5.94 -7.97
CA TYR A 93 12.02 -7.12 -7.58
C TYR A 93 11.32 -8.44 -7.92
N LEU A 94 10.02 -8.56 -7.65
CA LEU A 94 9.27 -9.79 -7.95
C LEU A 94 9.12 -10.02 -9.46
N ASP A 95 9.00 -8.96 -10.26
CA ASP A 95 8.98 -9.03 -11.73
C ASP A 95 10.31 -9.55 -12.28
N ASP A 96 11.42 -9.03 -11.75
CA ASP A 96 12.78 -9.45 -12.11
C ASP A 96 13.04 -10.90 -11.66
N LEU A 97 12.62 -11.26 -10.45
CA LEU A 97 12.75 -12.62 -9.91
C LEU A 97 11.98 -13.64 -10.76
N LEU A 98 10.74 -13.31 -11.17
CA LEU A 98 9.98 -14.17 -12.08
C LEU A 98 10.67 -14.28 -13.44
N THR A 99 11.21 -13.18 -13.96
CA THR A 99 11.87 -13.15 -15.27
C THR A 99 13.15 -14.00 -15.27
N ALA A 100 13.96 -13.89 -14.22
CA ALA A 100 15.19 -14.66 -14.08
C ALA A 100 14.95 -16.17 -13.90
N CYS A 101 13.89 -16.53 -13.18
CA CYS A 101 13.58 -17.92 -12.86
C CYS A 101 12.66 -18.62 -13.87
N ALA A 102 12.08 -17.90 -14.83
CA ALA A 102 11.14 -18.47 -15.79
C ALA A 102 11.84 -19.37 -16.82
N PRO A 103 11.42 -20.63 -16.98
CA PRO A 103 11.88 -21.47 -18.08
C PRO A 103 11.52 -20.89 -19.45
N ALA A 104 12.35 -21.11 -20.46
CA ALA A 104 12.11 -20.60 -21.82
C ALA A 104 10.73 -21.01 -22.41
N SER A 105 10.19 -22.14 -21.98
CA SER A 105 8.90 -22.68 -22.41
C SER A 105 7.67 -22.00 -21.78
N THR A 106 7.83 -21.18 -20.73
CA THR A 106 6.69 -20.64 -19.95
C THR A 106 6.39 -19.16 -20.24
N LYS A 107 6.82 -18.62 -21.39
CA LYS A 107 6.66 -17.20 -21.76
C LYS A 107 5.23 -16.66 -21.60
N HIS A 108 4.22 -17.45 -21.98
CA HIS A 108 2.82 -17.04 -21.83
C HIS A 108 2.39 -16.99 -20.35
N GLU A 109 2.80 -17.97 -19.55
CA GLU A 109 2.55 -18.01 -18.11
C GLU A 109 3.24 -16.85 -17.40
N LEU A 110 4.52 -16.60 -17.71
CA LEU A 110 5.24 -15.43 -17.20
C LEU A 110 4.49 -14.14 -17.51
N GLY A 111 4.03 -13.95 -18.76
CA GLY A 111 3.22 -12.78 -19.13
C GLY A 111 1.94 -12.64 -18.30
N ALA A 112 1.26 -13.75 -18.00
CA ALA A 112 0.08 -13.75 -17.14
C ALA A 112 0.41 -13.40 -15.68
N CYS A 113 1.51 -13.93 -15.13
CA CYS A 113 1.98 -13.62 -13.78
C CYS A 113 2.35 -12.15 -13.63
N ARG A 114 3.11 -11.58 -14.59
CA ARG A 114 3.48 -10.16 -14.59
C ARG A 114 2.25 -9.25 -14.66
N LYS A 115 1.27 -9.63 -15.48
CA LYS A 115 -0.03 -8.94 -15.54
C LYS A 115 -0.78 -9.02 -14.21
N ALA A 116 -0.78 -10.19 -13.56
CA ALA A 116 -1.41 -10.36 -12.24
C ALA A 116 -0.71 -9.50 -11.17
N LEU A 117 0.62 -9.48 -11.12
CA LEU A 117 1.40 -8.60 -10.23
C LEU A 117 1.08 -7.12 -10.48
N SER A 118 1.08 -6.69 -11.74
CA SER A 118 0.73 -5.31 -12.10
C SER A 118 -0.69 -4.93 -11.72
N ASN A 119 -1.64 -5.86 -11.86
CA ASN A 119 -3.03 -5.64 -11.47
C ASN A 119 -3.18 -5.58 -9.94
N GLN A 120 -2.46 -6.43 -9.19
CA GLN A 120 -2.52 -6.50 -7.74
C GLN A 120 -1.80 -5.31 -7.07
N PHE A 121 -0.63 -4.94 -7.58
CA PHE A 121 0.10 -3.71 -7.18
C PHE A 121 -0.80 -2.48 -7.29
N GLY A 122 -1.79 -2.57 -8.19
CA GLY A 122 -3.02 -1.82 -8.08
C GLY A 122 -2.89 -0.41 -8.65
N ARG A 123 -4.02 0.09 -9.14
CA ARG A 123 -4.16 1.49 -9.57
C ARG A 123 -3.83 2.45 -8.43
N ASP A 124 -4.19 2.08 -7.20
CA ASP A 124 -4.18 2.94 -6.01
C ASP A 124 -2.79 3.23 -5.43
N ILE A 125 -1.74 2.53 -5.86
CA ILE A 125 -0.35 2.82 -5.49
C ILE A 125 0.44 3.25 -6.72
N ARG A 126 0.35 2.49 -7.83
CA ARG A 126 1.13 2.77 -9.04
C ARG A 126 0.80 4.12 -9.66
N VAL A 127 -0.48 4.44 -9.81
CA VAL A 127 -0.88 5.68 -10.50
C VAL A 127 -0.53 6.91 -9.68
N PRO A 128 -0.87 7.00 -8.37
CA PRO A 128 -0.40 8.09 -7.52
C PRO A 128 1.10 8.29 -7.57
N LEU A 129 1.89 7.22 -7.41
CA LEU A 129 3.35 7.32 -7.37
C LEU A 129 3.93 7.84 -8.70
N ASN A 130 3.46 7.31 -9.82
CA ASN A 130 3.94 7.75 -11.14
C ASN A 130 3.58 9.21 -11.41
N LYS A 131 2.38 9.65 -10.97
CA LYS A 131 1.96 11.05 -11.13
C LYS A 131 2.80 12.00 -10.31
N VAL A 132 3.10 11.62 -9.07
CA VAL A 132 3.99 12.41 -8.20
C VAL A 132 5.40 12.49 -8.78
N LYS A 133 5.93 11.38 -9.28
CA LYS A 133 7.30 11.34 -9.84
C LYS A 133 7.48 12.06 -11.17
N HIS A 134 6.50 12.00 -12.07
CA HIS A 134 6.71 12.35 -13.49
C HIS A 134 5.82 13.47 -14.03
N ASN A 135 4.78 13.88 -13.31
CA ASN A 135 3.75 14.76 -13.85
C ASN A 135 3.53 16.04 -13.02
N GLY A 136 4.40 16.34 -12.07
CA GLY A 136 4.29 17.54 -11.22
C GLY A 136 3.10 17.49 -10.25
N PHE A 137 2.56 16.31 -9.97
CA PHE A 137 1.61 16.12 -8.88
C PHE A 137 2.37 15.98 -7.55
N THR A 138 1.68 16.17 -6.45
CA THR A 138 2.19 15.96 -5.09
C THR A 138 1.08 15.39 -4.21
N LEU A 139 1.46 14.79 -3.08
CA LEU A 139 0.48 14.40 -2.09
C LEU A 139 0.05 15.63 -1.29
N ALA A 140 -1.25 15.85 -1.21
CA ALA A 140 -1.84 16.95 -0.47
C ALA A 140 -2.75 16.40 0.65
N PRO A 141 -2.63 16.88 1.89
CA PRO A 141 -3.35 16.29 3.01
C PRO A 141 -4.82 16.68 2.94
N ILE A 142 -5.67 15.71 3.24
CA ILE A 142 -7.12 15.89 3.35
C ILE A 142 -7.61 15.20 4.61
N THR A 143 -8.52 15.85 5.33
CA THR A 143 -9.19 15.30 6.50
C THR A 143 -10.69 15.41 6.33
N MET A 144 -11.41 14.30 6.47
CA MET A 144 -12.87 14.27 6.57
C MET A 144 -13.27 14.10 8.02
N THR A 145 -14.06 15.02 8.56
CA THR A 145 -14.46 15.04 9.97
C THR A 145 -15.97 15.10 10.10
N ASN A 146 -16.54 14.32 11.01
CA ASN A 146 -17.90 14.53 11.53
C ASN A 146 -17.82 14.65 13.07
N PRO A 147 -18.95 14.86 13.79
CA PRO A 147 -18.91 15.00 15.25
C PRO A 147 -18.38 13.77 16.03
N VAL A 148 -18.23 12.61 15.37
CA VAL A 148 -17.88 11.33 16.02
C VAL A 148 -16.46 10.86 15.65
N THR A 149 -16.02 11.13 14.42
CA THR A 149 -14.84 10.51 13.82
C THR A 149 -14.12 11.51 12.91
N MET A 150 -12.79 11.43 12.94
CA MET A 150 -11.89 12.07 12.00
C MET A 150 -11.22 11.01 11.14
N VAL A 151 -11.20 11.20 9.83
CA VAL A 151 -10.54 10.31 8.86
C VAL A 151 -9.48 11.13 8.13
N PRO A 152 -8.20 10.97 8.49
CA PRO A 152 -7.11 11.59 7.76
C PRO A 152 -6.80 10.81 6.47
N GLY A 153 -6.24 11.48 5.50
CA GLY A 153 -5.97 10.94 4.18
C GLY A 153 -5.12 11.87 3.35
N PHE A 154 -4.97 11.52 2.08
CA PHE A 154 -4.28 12.33 1.10
C PHE A 154 -4.99 12.28 -0.25
N VAL A 155 -4.82 13.33 -1.04
CA VAL A 155 -5.17 13.35 -2.47
C VAL A 155 -3.90 13.53 -3.28
N VAL A 156 -3.93 13.09 -4.54
CA VAL A 156 -2.87 13.36 -5.51
C VAL A 156 -3.23 14.64 -6.23
N TYR A 157 -2.62 15.76 -5.83
CA TYR A 157 -2.96 17.11 -6.28
C TYR A 157 -1.92 17.65 -7.24
N GLY A 158 -2.36 18.24 -8.35
CA GLY A 158 -1.45 18.76 -9.37
C GLY A 158 -2.18 19.39 -10.56
N PRO A 159 -1.47 19.63 -11.68
CA PRO A 159 -2.05 20.31 -12.83
C PRO A 159 -3.08 19.43 -13.55
N ILE A 160 -4.28 19.98 -13.82
CA ILE A 160 -5.37 19.27 -14.52
C ILE A 160 -5.72 19.84 -15.90
N GLY A 161 -5.20 21.02 -16.26
CA GLY A 161 -5.37 21.66 -17.57
C GLY A 161 -5.58 23.17 -17.43
N GLU A 162 -5.35 23.96 -18.48
CA GLU A 162 -5.75 25.38 -18.57
C GLU A 162 -5.41 26.28 -17.36
N GLY A 163 -4.27 26.05 -16.68
CA GLY A 163 -3.88 26.82 -15.48
C GLY A 163 -4.64 26.43 -14.20
N MET A 164 -5.42 25.35 -14.24
CA MET A 164 -6.14 24.76 -13.12
C MET A 164 -5.32 23.66 -12.44
N ALA A 165 -5.36 23.63 -11.11
CA ALA A 165 -4.77 22.59 -10.27
C ALA A 165 -5.84 21.91 -9.41
N GLY A 166 -5.79 20.58 -9.33
CA GLY A 166 -6.84 19.77 -8.73
C GLY A 166 -6.42 18.34 -8.41
N PRO A 167 -7.32 17.54 -7.79
CA PRO A 167 -7.11 16.13 -7.55
C PRO A 167 -7.07 15.32 -8.85
N LEU A 168 -6.32 14.22 -8.86
CA LEU A 168 -6.12 13.37 -10.04
C LEU A 168 -7.42 12.89 -10.72
N SER A 169 -8.48 12.60 -9.96
CA SER A 169 -9.78 12.16 -10.50
C SER A 169 -10.48 13.21 -11.36
N PHE A 170 -10.18 14.49 -11.16
CA PHE A 170 -10.70 15.60 -11.98
C PHE A 170 -9.91 15.77 -13.28
N SER A 171 -8.83 15.02 -13.48
CA SER A 171 -8.17 14.96 -14.78
C SER A 171 -9.05 14.19 -15.77
N GLU A 172 -9.30 14.79 -16.94
CA GLU A 172 -10.02 14.15 -18.06
C GLU A 172 -9.45 12.77 -18.41
N LYS A 173 -8.13 12.58 -18.25
CA LYS A 173 -7.43 11.33 -18.56
C LYS A 173 -7.71 10.20 -17.56
N HIS A 174 -8.22 10.51 -16.36
CA HIS A 174 -8.31 9.55 -15.25
C HIS A 174 -9.75 9.24 -14.80
N GLY A 175 -10.75 10.01 -15.23
CA GLY A 175 -12.18 9.63 -15.24
C GLY A 175 -12.82 9.27 -13.88
N ALA A 176 -14.13 8.97 -13.93
CA ALA A 176 -15.04 8.77 -12.79
C ALA A 176 -14.73 7.55 -11.87
N GLU A 177 -13.79 6.70 -12.26
CA GLU A 177 -13.41 5.50 -11.49
C GLU A 177 -12.12 5.65 -10.68
N THR A 178 -11.34 6.73 -10.88
CA THR A 178 -10.20 7.01 -9.98
C THR A 178 -10.72 7.69 -8.73
N ARG A 179 -10.33 7.17 -7.56
CA ARG A 179 -10.60 7.86 -6.30
C ARG A 179 -9.85 9.19 -6.27
N GLU A 180 -10.54 10.22 -5.81
CA GLU A 180 -9.95 11.56 -5.69
C GLU A 180 -8.94 11.64 -4.54
N GLY A 181 -9.12 10.76 -3.54
CA GLY A 181 -8.33 10.69 -2.34
C GLY A 181 -8.36 9.31 -1.71
N TYR A 182 -7.40 9.09 -0.83
CA TYR A 182 -7.17 7.84 -0.12
C TYR A 182 -7.21 8.09 1.38
N SER A 183 -8.05 7.36 2.10
CA SER A 183 -7.99 7.41 3.56
C SER A 183 -6.73 6.70 4.04
N LEU A 184 -5.97 7.36 4.93
CA LEU A 184 -4.75 6.78 5.48
C LEU A 184 -5.00 5.43 6.18
N PRO A 185 -6.08 5.24 6.97
CA PRO A 185 -6.38 3.95 7.55
C PRO A 185 -6.53 2.82 6.54
N LEU A 186 -7.21 3.05 5.42
CA LEU A 186 -7.35 2.03 4.38
C LEU A 186 -6.03 1.81 3.63
N PHE A 187 -5.36 2.90 3.26
CA PHE A 187 -4.08 2.86 2.54
C PHE A 187 -3.02 2.07 3.32
N MET A 188 -2.83 2.36 4.61
CA MET A 188 -1.86 1.69 5.48
C MET A 188 -2.13 0.18 5.58
N ARG A 189 -3.39 -0.22 5.79
CA ARG A 189 -3.79 -1.64 5.84
C ARG A 189 -3.55 -2.34 4.51
N ARG A 190 -3.91 -1.70 3.40
CA ARG A 190 -3.70 -2.27 2.06
C ARG A 190 -2.22 -2.38 1.73
N ALA A 191 -1.40 -1.39 2.07
CA ALA A 191 0.04 -1.46 1.88
C ALA A 191 0.67 -2.64 2.64
N PHE A 192 0.24 -2.89 3.89
CA PHE A 192 0.72 -4.05 4.65
C PHE A 192 0.29 -5.39 4.04
N ALA A 193 -1.00 -5.52 3.67
CA ALA A 193 -1.51 -6.73 3.02
C ALA A 193 -0.84 -6.99 1.66
N LEU A 194 -0.53 -5.93 0.91
CA LEU A 194 0.00 -6.03 -0.44
C LEU A 194 1.33 -6.76 -0.51
N ILE A 195 2.18 -6.65 0.52
CA ILE A 195 3.45 -7.39 0.57
C ILE A 195 3.19 -8.88 0.43
N PHE A 196 2.27 -9.40 1.25
CA PHE A 196 1.91 -10.81 1.25
C PHE A 196 1.22 -11.23 -0.05
N GLU A 197 0.32 -10.39 -0.56
CA GLU A 197 -0.40 -10.66 -1.79
C GLU A 197 0.53 -10.77 -3.01
N LEU A 198 1.49 -9.86 -3.15
CA LEU A 198 2.44 -9.90 -4.26
C LEU A 198 3.42 -11.08 -4.14
N THR A 199 3.90 -11.38 -2.93
CA THR A 199 4.77 -12.54 -2.72
C THR A 199 4.04 -13.85 -2.93
N ASP A 200 2.77 -13.97 -2.54
CA ASP A 200 1.97 -15.18 -2.76
C ASP A 200 1.73 -15.42 -4.26
N LEU A 201 1.42 -14.35 -5.02
CA LEU A 201 1.27 -14.43 -6.49
C LEU A 201 2.57 -14.85 -7.19
N THR A 202 3.72 -14.59 -6.58
CA THR A 202 5.04 -14.90 -7.13
C THR A 202 5.52 -16.30 -6.70
N LEU A 203 5.21 -16.72 -5.48
CA LEU A 203 5.63 -18.00 -4.93
C LEU A 203 5.07 -19.18 -5.74
N GLU A 204 3.79 -19.12 -6.11
CA GLU A 204 3.12 -20.25 -6.78
C GLU A 204 3.77 -20.61 -8.15
N PRO A 205 4.05 -19.67 -9.06
CA PRO A 205 4.83 -19.94 -10.28
C PRO A 205 6.25 -20.44 -10.00
N LEU A 206 6.97 -19.82 -9.04
CA LEU A 206 8.35 -20.19 -8.72
C LEU A 206 8.46 -21.63 -8.22
N VAL A 207 7.48 -22.08 -7.43
CA VAL A 207 7.39 -23.48 -7.00
C VAL A 207 7.09 -24.40 -8.18
N ARG A 208 6.15 -24.04 -9.07
CA ARG A 208 5.82 -24.83 -10.26
C ARG A 208 7.01 -24.99 -11.22
N TRP A 209 7.81 -23.94 -11.38
CA TRP A 209 9.00 -23.97 -12.23
C TRP A 209 10.19 -24.69 -11.58
N GLY A 210 10.04 -25.14 -10.34
CA GLY A 210 11.12 -25.79 -9.59
C GLY A 210 12.21 -24.82 -9.13
N ALA A 211 11.99 -23.51 -9.25
CA ALA A 211 12.94 -22.49 -8.83
C ALA A 211 13.05 -22.39 -7.30
N ILE A 212 11.98 -22.75 -6.59
CA ILE A 212 11.92 -22.78 -5.12
C ILE A 212 11.37 -24.12 -4.65
N ARG A 213 11.98 -24.68 -3.60
CA ARG A 213 11.45 -25.87 -2.91
C ARG A 213 10.61 -25.44 -1.71
N ALA A 214 9.33 -25.78 -1.73
CA ALA A 214 8.45 -25.57 -0.58
C ALA A 214 8.61 -26.72 0.43
N ASP A 215 9.79 -26.87 1.02
CA ASP A 215 10.10 -27.93 1.98
C ASP A 215 9.60 -27.59 3.39
N THR A 216 9.02 -28.58 4.06
CA THR A 216 8.68 -28.62 5.48
C THR A 216 9.81 -28.26 6.44
N GLU A 217 11.08 -28.56 6.12
CA GLU A 217 12.21 -28.21 6.99
C GLU A 217 12.49 -26.70 7.00
N THR A 218 12.39 -26.04 5.84
CA THR A 218 12.50 -24.58 5.71
C THR A 218 11.45 -23.85 6.55
N ARG A 219 10.27 -24.43 6.71
CA ARG A 219 9.19 -23.87 7.53
C ARG A 219 9.49 -23.90 9.04
N LYS A 220 10.50 -24.66 9.48
CA LYS A 220 10.99 -24.66 10.86
C LYS A 220 12.06 -23.60 11.13
N ALA A 221 12.50 -22.85 10.12
CA ALA A 221 13.44 -21.74 10.29
C ALA A 221 12.91 -20.72 11.32
N HIS A 222 13.80 -20.01 12.00
CA HIS A 222 13.39 -18.96 12.95
C HIS A 222 13.05 -17.67 12.23
N ASN A 223 12.17 -16.85 12.84
CA ASN A 223 11.90 -15.52 12.30
C ASN A 223 13.19 -14.72 12.21
N PRO A 224 13.43 -14.01 11.10
CA PRO A 224 14.54 -13.08 11.03
C PRO A 224 14.27 -11.92 12.00
N ASN A 225 15.17 -11.72 12.96
CA ASN A 225 15.33 -10.55 13.84
C ASN A 225 14.36 -10.44 15.05
N ASP A 226 14.71 -11.12 16.16
CA ASP A 226 13.96 -11.17 17.42
C ASP A 226 13.70 -9.80 18.10
N ALA A 227 14.54 -8.80 17.86
CA ALA A 227 14.35 -7.47 18.46
C ALA A 227 13.14 -6.75 17.85
N ARG A 228 12.97 -6.84 16.51
CA ARG A 228 11.85 -6.24 15.78
C ARG A 228 10.52 -6.95 16.04
N MET A 229 10.57 -8.25 16.35
CA MET A 229 9.40 -9.04 16.73
C MET A 229 8.65 -8.48 17.95
N LYS A 230 9.34 -7.75 18.84
CA LYS A 230 8.72 -7.17 20.04
C LYS A 230 7.76 -6.01 19.73
N THR A 231 7.98 -5.27 18.64
CA THR A 231 7.17 -4.09 18.30
C THR A 231 5.98 -4.43 17.42
N LEU A 232 6.07 -5.53 16.66
CA LEU A 232 5.03 -5.94 15.71
C LEU A 232 3.63 -6.10 16.31
N PRO A 233 3.43 -6.73 17.50
CA PRO A 233 2.09 -6.83 18.09
C PRO A 233 1.43 -5.47 18.30
N GLY A 234 2.17 -4.48 18.82
CA GLY A 234 1.65 -3.13 19.04
C GLY A 234 1.33 -2.40 17.73
N VAL A 235 2.14 -2.61 16.67
CA VAL A 235 1.86 -2.05 15.34
C VAL A 235 0.56 -2.65 14.76
N VAL A 236 0.41 -3.98 14.83
CA VAL A 236 -0.78 -4.69 14.34
C VAL A 236 -2.04 -4.26 15.09
N GLU A 237 -1.97 -4.18 16.43
CA GLU A 237 -3.08 -3.74 17.27
C GLU A 237 -3.53 -2.33 16.90
N ARG A 238 -2.59 -1.38 16.81
CA ARG A 238 -2.89 0.02 16.47
C ARG A 238 -3.40 0.18 15.04
N LEU A 239 -2.87 -0.58 14.09
CA LEU A 239 -3.36 -0.59 12.70
C LEU A 239 -4.82 -1.09 12.62
N ASN A 240 -5.18 -2.10 13.42
CA ASN A 240 -6.54 -2.58 13.53
C ASN A 240 -7.47 -1.60 14.27
N ALA A 241 -6.93 -0.84 15.23
CA ALA A 241 -7.68 0.17 15.99
C ALA A 241 -8.03 1.43 15.18
N LEU A 242 -7.32 1.71 14.07
CA LEU A 242 -7.66 2.84 13.20
C LEU A 242 -9.15 2.78 12.75
N PRO A 243 -9.79 3.93 12.45
CA PRO A 243 -11.15 3.93 11.93
C PRO A 243 -11.30 3.05 10.68
N ARG A 244 -12.45 2.37 10.56
CA ARG A 244 -12.86 1.65 9.33
C ARG A 244 -13.80 2.50 8.47
N HIS A 245 -13.65 3.81 8.56
CA HIS A 245 -14.33 4.76 7.70
C HIS A 245 -13.39 5.20 6.59
N GLY A 246 -13.89 5.24 5.36
CA GLY A 246 -13.16 5.71 4.20
C GLY A 246 -13.76 6.98 3.60
N PHE A 247 -13.06 7.54 2.62
CA PHE A 247 -13.53 8.67 1.83
C PHE A 247 -14.64 8.28 0.86
N MET A 248 -15.17 9.28 0.13
CA MET A 248 -16.11 9.04 -0.97
C MET A 248 -15.41 8.18 -2.05
N GLY A 249 -16.10 7.16 -2.54
CA GLY A 249 -15.53 6.15 -3.44
C GLY A 249 -14.84 4.97 -2.75
N GLU A 250 -14.65 5.02 -1.42
CA GLU A 250 -14.07 3.92 -0.66
C GLU A 250 -15.11 3.05 0.05
N HIS A 251 -16.41 3.30 -0.10
CA HIS A 251 -17.44 2.49 0.56
C HIS A 251 -17.42 1.03 0.12
N GLU A 252 -17.61 0.10 1.05
CA GLU A 252 -17.63 -1.35 0.81
C GLU A 252 -16.30 -1.90 0.24
N THR A 253 -15.23 -1.11 0.28
CA THR A 253 -13.91 -1.59 -0.11
C THR A 253 -13.41 -2.59 0.94
N PRO A 254 -12.87 -3.74 0.52
CA PRO A 254 -12.22 -4.66 1.43
C PRO A 254 -11.13 -3.95 2.24
N SER A 255 -11.23 -4.03 3.56
CA SER A 255 -10.24 -3.48 4.50
C SER A 255 -9.63 -4.63 5.29
N PRO A 256 -8.34 -4.93 5.11
CA PRO A 256 -7.64 -5.93 5.91
C PRO A 256 -7.78 -5.68 7.42
N VAL A 257 -7.99 -6.75 8.16
CA VAL A 257 -7.87 -6.82 9.62
C VAL A 257 -6.89 -7.94 9.91
N PHE A 258 -5.82 -7.61 10.62
CA PHE A 258 -4.71 -8.52 10.84
C PHE A 258 -4.85 -9.18 12.20
N ASN A 259 -4.41 -10.43 12.31
CA ASN A 259 -4.32 -11.12 13.58
C ASN A 259 -2.91 -11.71 13.70
N LEU A 260 -2.31 -11.54 14.87
CA LEU A 260 -1.00 -12.09 15.20
C LEU A 260 -1.18 -13.04 16.39
N SER A 261 -1.04 -14.34 16.13
CA SER A 261 -1.20 -15.38 17.16
C SER A 261 -0.02 -16.35 17.06
N HIS A 262 0.67 -16.60 18.18
CA HIS A 262 1.83 -17.49 18.23
C HIS A 262 2.84 -17.20 17.11
N ASN A 263 3.21 -15.92 16.94
CA ASN A 263 4.07 -15.44 15.86
C ASN A 263 3.60 -15.79 14.45
N THR A 264 2.31 -16.03 14.23
CA THR A 264 1.72 -16.31 12.92
C THR A 264 0.81 -15.16 12.54
N LEU A 265 1.01 -14.59 11.35
CA LEU A 265 0.20 -13.52 10.83
C LEU A 265 -0.93 -14.08 9.96
N SER A 266 -2.15 -13.67 10.26
CA SER A 266 -3.33 -13.97 9.47
C SER A 266 -4.14 -12.71 9.21
N MET A 267 -5.06 -12.80 8.26
CA MET A 267 -5.88 -11.69 7.83
C MET A 267 -7.32 -12.13 7.61
N GLU A 268 -8.24 -11.25 7.96
CA GLU A 268 -9.62 -11.28 7.50
C GLU A 268 -9.97 -9.97 6.80
N LEU A 269 -11.04 -9.99 6.01
CA LEU A 269 -11.49 -8.81 5.27
C LEU A 269 -12.73 -8.24 5.96
N GLY A 270 -12.55 -7.06 6.54
CA GLY A 270 -13.66 -6.18 6.87
C GLY A 270 -14.09 -5.36 5.65
N ARG A 271 -15.05 -4.46 5.87
CA ARG A 271 -15.47 -3.48 4.86
C ARG A 271 -15.38 -2.07 5.42
N THR A 272 -14.91 -1.14 4.59
CA THR A 272 -14.93 0.29 4.89
C THR A 272 -16.35 0.85 4.83
N LYS A 273 -16.68 1.66 5.82
CA LYS A 273 -17.96 2.37 5.92
C LYS A 273 -17.81 3.80 5.44
N LYS A 274 -18.87 4.38 4.88
CA LYS A 274 -18.92 5.82 4.65
C LYS A 274 -18.90 6.56 5.98
N LEU A 275 -18.28 7.73 6.02
CA LEU A 275 -18.52 8.69 7.09
C LEU A 275 -19.94 9.25 6.93
N ARG A 276 -20.78 9.14 7.97
CA ARG A 276 -22.20 9.54 7.93
C ARG A 276 -22.41 10.92 8.56
N GLY A 277 -23.52 11.57 8.22
CA GLY A 277 -23.94 12.85 8.81
C GLY A 277 -23.32 14.08 8.11
N HIS A 278 -23.29 15.21 8.81
CA HIS A 278 -22.64 16.43 8.32
C HIS A 278 -21.12 16.26 8.36
N VAL A 279 -20.52 16.02 7.20
CA VAL A 279 -19.07 15.86 7.04
C VAL A 279 -18.45 17.19 6.63
N ARG A 280 -17.42 17.60 7.35
CA ARG A 280 -16.53 18.70 6.99
C ARG A 280 -15.28 18.14 6.32
N LEU A 281 -14.89 18.75 5.22
CA LEU A 281 -13.67 18.43 4.49
C LEU A 281 -12.67 19.57 4.74
N GLN A 282 -11.50 19.23 5.24
CA GLN A 282 -10.37 20.13 5.35
C GLN A 282 -9.29 19.64 4.39
N PHE A 283 -8.89 20.50 3.46
CA PHE A 283 -7.89 20.21 2.45
C PHE A 283 -6.81 21.29 2.52
N GLN A 284 -5.53 20.89 2.48
CA GLN A 284 -4.43 21.85 2.40
C GLN A 284 -3.84 21.83 1.00
N ILE A 285 -3.74 23.02 0.40
CA ILE A 285 -3.23 23.20 -0.95
C ILE A 285 -1.71 23.38 -0.84
N PRO A 286 -0.90 22.50 -1.47
CA PRO A 286 0.56 22.50 -1.30
C PRO A 286 1.25 23.77 -1.82
N ALA A 287 0.74 24.33 -2.91
CA ALA A 287 1.26 25.55 -3.53
C ALA A 287 0.15 26.29 -4.27
N ILE A 288 0.15 27.63 -4.20
CA ILE A 288 -0.75 28.50 -4.96
C ILE A 288 0.12 29.44 -5.77
N HIS A 289 0.01 29.35 -7.10
CA HIS A 289 0.64 30.30 -8.01
C HIS A 289 -0.33 31.45 -8.30
N GLN A 290 0.19 32.64 -8.58
CA GLN A 290 -0.64 33.79 -8.94
C GLN A 290 -1.46 33.48 -10.20
N GLY A 291 -2.78 33.67 -10.13
CA GLY A 291 -3.71 33.36 -11.23
C GLY A 291 -4.13 31.88 -11.34
N ALA A 292 -3.71 31.01 -10.41
CA ALA A 292 -4.11 29.60 -10.43
C ALA A 292 -5.58 29.43 -10.05
N VAL A 293 -6.30 28.59 -10.82
CA VAL A 293 -7.65 28.12 -10.48
C VAL A 293 -7.55 26.80 -9.73
N ILE A 294 -8.24 26.67 -8.61
CA ILE A 294 -8.10 25.54 -7.69
C ILE A 294 -9.39 24.74 -7.68
N GLN A 295 -9.31 23.47 -8.08
CA GLN A 295 -10.39 22.51 -7.96
C GLN A 295 -10.29 21.80 -6.61
N MET A 296 -11.39 21.79 -5.85
CA MET A 296 -11.46 21.13 -4.56
C MET A 296 -11.81 19.63 -4.70
N PRO A 297 -11.24 18.75 -3.87
CA PRO A 297 -11.63 17.34 -3.83
C PRO A 297 -13.06 17.17 -3.31
N TYR A 298 -13.72 16.16 -3.87
CA TYR A 298 -15.10 15.72 -3.66
C TYR A 298 -16.12 16.83 -3.90
N TRP A 299 -15.73 17.83 -4.69
CA TRP A 299 -16.58 18.92 -5.13
C TRP A 299 -17.33 18.50 -6.39
N SER A 300 -18.60 18.12 -6.23
CA SER A 300 -19.50 18.05 -7.39
C SER A 300 -19.91 19.47 -7.76
N PRO A 301 -19.70 19.94 -9.01
CA PRO A 301 -20.24 21.22 -9.46
C PRO A 301 -21.77 21.29 -9.41
N ASP A 302 -22.46 20.15 -9.24
CA ASP A 302 -23.90 20.08 -9.40
C ASP A 302 -24.68 20.26 -8.09
N ARG A 303 -24.90 21.53 -7.72
CA ARG A 303 -26.11 21.99 -7.01
C ARG A 303 -26.46 23.45 -7.37
N SER A 304 -26.64 23.72 -8.67
CA SER A 304 -27.66 24.67 -9.12
C SER A 304 -28.69 23.84 -9.90
N LYS A 305 -29.82 23.43 -9.32
CA LYS A 305 -31.01 24.28 -9.36
C LYS A 305 -30.73 25.64 -10.01
N ASP A 306 -30.76 25.66 -11.33
CA ASP A 306 -31.33 26.73 -12.15
C ASP A 306 -31.92 26.10 -13.42
N LYS A 307 -32.97 25.31 -13.19
CA LYS A 307 -34.11 25.25 -14.11
C LYS A 307 -35.32 25.70 -13.29
N HIS A 308 -35.41 27.02 -13.13
CA HIS A 308 -36.71 27.69 -13.11
C HIS A 308 -37.31 27.61 -14.51
#